data_AF-A0A0A8K1R0-F1
#
_entry.id   AF-A0A0A8K1R0-F1
#
_cell.length_a   1.000
_cell.length_b   1.000
_cell.length_c   1.000
_cell.angle_alpha   90.00
_cell.angle_beta   90.00
_cell.angle_gamma   90.00
#
_symmetry.space_group_name_H-M   'P 1'
#
loop_
_entity.id
_entity.type
_entity.pdbx_description
1 polymer ?
#
loop_
_entity_poly.entity_id
_entity_poly.type
_entity_poly.pdbx_seq_one_letter_code
_entity_poly.pdbx_strand_id
1 'polypeptide(L)'
;MCGRCPSCHKGKMFDGYLTLAPACNVCGLNYDFADSGDGPAIFVMLFTGFIIVGAALYVEAVYQPPYWVHALAWGTAALILPLLLLRSFKGVLIALQFRNKAEEGKLVSDR
;
A
#
# COMPACT_ATOMS: atom_id res chain seq x y z
N MET A 1 -8.95 -1.05 9.56
CA MET A 1 -8.75 -2.46 9.11
C MET A 1 -7.36 -2.71 8.51
N CYS A 2 -6.50 -1.69 8.31
CA CYS A 2 -5.16 -1.85 7.75
C CYS A 2 -4.28 -2.83 8.55
N GLY A 3 -3.88 -3.93 7.92
CA GLY A 3 -2.92 -4.90 8.47
C GLY A 3 -3.47 -5.94 9.43
N ARG A 4 -4.80 -6.10 9.51
CA ARG A 4 -5.43 -7.21 10.24
C ARG A 4 -5.92 -8.28 9.27
N CYS A 5 -6.01 -9.51 9.76
CA CYS A 5 -6.52 -10.64 9.00
C CYS A 5 -7.94 -10.38 8.45
N PRO A 6 -8.22 -10.63 7.16
CA PRO A 6 -9.52 -10.33 6.55
C PRO A 6 -10.62 -11.32 6.98
N SER A 7 -10.24 -12.49 7.49
CA SER A 7 -11.18 -13.47 8.04
C SER A 7 -11.53 -13.13 9.50
N CYS A 8 -10.54 -13.13 10.39
CA CYS A 8 -10.80 -13.02 11.84
C CYS A 8 -10.72 -11.60 12.41
N HIS A 9 -10.22 -10.61 11.67
CA HIS A 9 -10.08 -9.20 12.07
C HIS A 9 -9.26 -8.94 13.35
N LYS A 10 -8.63 -9.96 13.93
CA LYS A 10 -7.85 -9.92 15.17
C LYS A 10 -6.36 -10.17 14.95
N GLY A 11 -6.01 -11.14 14.09
CA GLY A 11 -4.62 -11.48 13.82
C GLY A 11 -3.90 -10.46 12.95
N LYS A 12 -2.57 -10.40 13.09
CA LYS A 12 -1.71 -9.54 12.26
C LYS A 12 -1.52 -10.21 10.89
N MET A 13 -1.59 -9.41 9.83
CA MET A 13 -1.36 -9.88 8.46
C MET A 13 0.11 -9.75 8.04
N PHE A 14 0.81 -8.73 8.54
CA PHE A 14 2.19 -8.43 8.17
C PHE A 14 3.15 -8.81 9.30
N ASP A 15 4.24 -9.49 8.95
CA ASP A 15 5.36 -9.81 9.84
C ASP A 15 6.47 -8.73 9.82
N GLY A 16 6.47 -7.91 8.77
CA GLY A 16 7.37 -6.76 8.63
C GLY A 16 6.65 -5.49 8.18
N TYR A 17 7.38 -4.63 7.46
CA TYR A 17 6.80 -3.41 6.91
C TYR A 17 5.83 -3.68 5.76
N LEU A 18 6.27 -4.49 4.79
CA LEU A 18 5.47 -4.94 3.65
C LEU A 18 5.44 -6.47 3.50
N THR A 19 6.20 -7.19 4.33
CA THR A 19 6.29 -8.65 4.33
C THR A 19 5.03 -9.26 4.93
N LEU A 20 4.36 -10.14 4.19
CA LEU A 20 3.25 -10.92 4.71
C LEU A 20 3.74 -12.03 5.62
N ALA A 21 2.98 -12.30 6.68
CA ALA A 21 3.15 -13.53 7.43
C ALA A 21 2.69 -14.73 6.57
N PRO A 22 3.22 -15.95 6.80
CA PRO A 22 2.77 -17.14 6.08
C PRO A 22 1.33 -17.52 6.44
N ALA A 23 0.92 -17.35 7.69
CA ALA A 23 -0.45 -17.62 8.13
C ALA A 23 -0.88 -16.68 9.26
N CYS A 24 -2.19 -16.56 9.44
CA CYS A 24 -2.76 -15.80 10.54
C CYS A 24 -2.53 -16.50 11.89
N ASN A 25 -1.98 -15.77 12.86
CA ASN A 25 -1.72 -16.28 14.22
C ASN A 25 -2.95 -16.58 15.07
N VAL A 26 -4.17 -16.21 14.63
CA VAL A 26 -5.42 -16.41 15.39
C VAL A 26 -6.33 -17.43 14.72
N CYS A 27 -6.56 -17.33 13.41
CA CYS A 27 -7.47 -18.22 12.70
C CYS A 27 -6.78 -19.23 11.77
N GLY A 28 -5.45 -19.18 11.64
CA GLY A 28 -4.71 -20.11 10.79
C GLY A 28 -4.92 -19.92 9.29
N LEU A 29 -5.54 -18.82 8.85
CA LEU A 29 -5.69 -18.51 7.42
C LEU A 29 -4.32 -18.41 6.76
N ASN A 30 -4.05 -19.28 5.79
CA ASN A 30 -2.84 -19.23 4.97
C ASN A 30 -2.93 -18.04 4.01
N TYR A 31 -1.90 -17.19 3.97
CA TYR A 31 -1.85 -16.00 3.12
C TYR A 31 -1.22 -16.23 1.74
N ASP A 32 -0.89 -17.47 1.39
CA ASP A 32 -0.26 -17.84 0.11
C ASP A 32 -1.09 -17.44 -1.13
N PHE A 33 -2.41 -17.27 -0.97
CA PHE A 33 -3.29 -16.75 -2.04
C PHE A 33 -3.03 -15.28 -2.40
N ALA A 34 -2.32 -14.55 -1.55
CA ALA A 34 -2.21 -13.10 -1.61
C ALA A 34 -0.95 -12.67 -2.36
N ASP A 35 -0.91 -12.90 -3.67
CA ASP A 35 0.06 -12.23 -4.55
C ASP A 35 -0.54 -10.91 -5.04
N SER A 36 -0.18 -9.81 -4.38
CA SER A 36 -0.62 -8.48 -4.81
C SER A 36 0.32 -7.84 -5.83
N GLY A 37 1.46 -8.48 -6.15
CA GLY A 37 2.55 -7.89 -6.94
C GLY A 37 2.90 -6.45 -6.54
N ASP A 38 3.40 -5.67 -7.51
CA ASP A 38 3.71 -4.23 -7.39
C ASP A 38 2.51 -3.32 -7.71
N GLY A 39 1.34 -3.88 -8.01
CA GLY A 39 0.11 -3.13 -8.30
C GLY A 39 -0.18 -1.98 -7.31
N PRO A 40 -0.13 -2.20 -5.98
CA PRO A 40 -0.36 -1.12 -5.02
C PRO A 40 0.61 0.05 -5.15
N ALA A 41 1.86 -0.20 -5.58
CA ALA A 41 2.89 0.82 -5.61
C ALA A 41 2.63 1.89 -6.67
N ILE A 42 2.24 1.47 -7.87
CA ILE A 42 1.95 2.39 -8.97
C ILE A 42 0.77 3.31 -8.62
N PHE A 43 -0.31 2.76 -8.04
CA PHE A 43 -1.46 3.57 -7.62
C PHE A 43 -1.09 4.60 -6.57
N VAL A 44 -0.29 4.20 -5.58
CA VAL A 44 0.17 5.11 -4.52
C VAL A 44 1.08 6.20 -5.09
N MET A 45 2.00 5.86 -6.00
CA MET A 45 2.91 6.83 -6.63
C MET A 45 2.15 7.87 -7.46
N LEU A 46 1.22 7.45 -8.32
CA LEU A 46 0.44 8.36 -9.16
C LEU A 46 -0.43 9.30 -8.32
N PHE A 47 -1.13 8.76 -7.33
CA PHE A 47 -2.00 9.54 -6.45
C PHE A 47 -1.20 10.54 -5.61
N THR A 48 -0.13 10.07 -4.98
CA THR A 48 0.71 10.90 -4.12
C THR A 48 1.45 11.97 -4.93
N GLY A 49 1.98 11.60 -6.10
CA GLY A 49 2.65 12.52 -7.01
C GLY A 49 1.74 13.65 -7.47
N PHE A 50 0.49 13.32 -7.85
CA PHE A 50 -0.50 14.33 -8.24
C PHE A 50 -0.78 15.33 -7.12
N ILE A 51 -0.98 14.85 -5.90
CA ILE A 51 -1.23 15.71 -4.73
C ILE A 51 -0.01 16.60 -4.43
N ILE A 52 1.19 16.01 -4.39
CA ILE A 52 2.42 16.72 -4.04
C ILE A 52 2.72 17.80 -5.08
N VAL A 53 2.65 17.48 -6.37
CA VAL A 53 2.94 18.46 -7.44
C VAL A 53 1.88 19.57 -7.46
N GLY A 54 0.59 19.23 -7.34
CA GLY A 54 -0.48 20.22 -7.30
C GLY A 54 -0.35 21.17 -6.12
N ALA A 55 -0.04 20.63 -4.93
CA ALA A 55 0.17 21.44 -3.73
C ALA A 55 1.45 22.27 -3.81
N ALA A 56 2.54 21.73 -4.37
CA ALA A 56 3.80 22.44 -4.59
C ALA A 56 3.60 23.65 -5.51
N LEU A 57 2.93 23.47 -6.65
CA LEU A 57 2.63 24.56 -7.57
C LEU A 57 1.75 25.63 -6.92
N TYR A 58 0.74 25.24 -6.14
CA TYR A 58 -0.11 26.18 -5.43
C TYR A 58 0.66 27.00 -4.40
N VAL A 59 1.50 26.36 -3.59
CA VAL A 59 2.32 27.04 -2.59
C VAL A 59 3.34 27.97 -3.25
N GLU A 60 3.94 27.55 -4.36
CA GLU A 60 4.84 28.41 -5.14
C GLU A 60 4.12 29.65 -5.66
N ALA A 61 2.91 29.50 -6.19
CA ALA A 61 2.15 30.59 -6.77
C ALA A 61 1.65 31.62 -5.74
N VAL A 62 1.35 31.18 -4.51
CA VAL A 62 0.76 32.05 -3.48
C VAL A 62 1.81 32.63 -2.53
N TYR A 63 2.78 31.81 -2.11
CA TYR A 63 3.67 32.16 -1.00
C TYR A 63 5.13 32.42 -1.40
N GLN A 64 5.54 32.02 -2.61
CA GLN A 64 6.93 32.15 -3.11
C GLN A 64 8.00 31.84 -2.04
N PRO A 65 7.93 30.68 -1.35
CA PRO A 65 8.88 30.36 -0.29
C PRO A 65 10.29 30.19 -0.87
N PRO A 66 11.34 30.38 -0.05
CA PRO A 66 12.70 30.11 -0.49
C PRO A 66 12.87 28.63 -0.89
N TYR A 67 13.57 28.39 -2.01
CA TYR A 67 13.66 27.08 -2.66
C TYR A 67 14.13 25.94 -1.76
N TRP A 68 14.93 26.21 -0.72
CA TRP A 68 15.39 25.18 0.21
C TRP A 68 14.25 24.66 1.10
N VAL A 69 13.31 25.51 1.51
CA VAL A 69 12.11 25.10 2.27
C VAL A 69 11.22 24.28 1.37
N HIS A 70 11.04 24.72 0.13
CA HIS A 70 10.28 24.01 -0.88
C HIS A 70 10.87 22.59 -1.09
N ALA A 71 12.17 22.48 -1.34
CA ALA A 71 12.86 21.21 -1.55
C ALA A 71 12.77 20.27 -0.34
N LEU A 72 12.97 20.77 0.89
CA LEU A 72 12.85 19.95 2.10
C LEU A 72 11.41 19.51 2.35
N ALA A 73 10.43 20.41 2.22
CA ALA A 73 9.03 20.11 2.49
C ALA A 73 8.49 19.05 1.53
N TRP A 74 8.64 19.26 0.21
CA TRP A 74 8.11 18.32 -0.77
C TRP A 74 8.98 17.08 -0.93
N GLY A 75 10.30 17.19 -0.76
CA GLY A 75 11.20 16.03 -0.74
C GLY A 75 10.88 15.09 0.41
N THR A 76 10.67 15.61 1.62
CA THR A 76 10.26 14.77 2.77
C THR A 76 8.86 14.21 2.58
N ALA A 77 7.90 15.00 2.09
CA ALA A 77 6.55 14.53 1.80
C ALA A 77 6.54 13.41 0.73
N ALA A 78 7.36 13.54 -0.31
CA ALA A 78 7.48 12.57 -1.40
C ALA A 78 8.06 11.23 -0.95
N LEU A 79 8.80 11.19 0.16
CA LEU A 79 9.30 9.94 0.73
C LEU A 79 8.31 9.35 1.74
N ILE A 80 7.84 10.17 2.68
CA ILE A 80 7.04 9.69 3.82
C ILE A 80 5.65 9.26 3.37
N LEU A 81 5.00 10.04 2.50
CA LEU A 81 3.60 9.82 2.16
C LEU A 81 3.37 8.52 1.38
N PRO A 82 4.17 8.18 0.34
CA PRO A 82 4.04 6.89 -0.34
C PRO A 82 4.33 5.73 0.60
N LEU A 83 5.35 5.82 1.45
CA LEU A 83 5.68 4.75 2.40
C LEU A 83 4.47 4.43 3.29
N LEU A 84 3.85 5.43 3.91
CA LEU A 84 2.68 5.23 4.77
C LEU A 84 1.47 4.65 4.01
N LEU A 85 1.24 5.11 2.79
CA LEU A 85 0.13 4.66 1.96
C LEU A 85 0.33 3.23 1.44
N LEU A 86 1.55 2.84 1.07
CA LEU A 86 1.89 1.51 0.56
C LEU A 86 1.43 0.39 1.50
N ARG A 87 1.69 0.53 2.79
CA ARG A 87 1.29 -0.47 3.79
C ARG A 87 -0.24 -0.62 3.87
N SER A 88 -0.97 0.49 3.82
CA SER A 88 -2.43 0.49 3.88
C SER A 88 -3.04 -0.09 2.61
N PHE A 89 -2.58 0.35 1.44
CA PHE A 89 -3.05 -0.12 0.14
C PHE A 89 -2.81 -1.61 -0.05
N LYS A 90 -1.62 -2.11 0.29
CA LYS A 90 -1.32 -3.54 0.24
C LYS A 90 -2.30 -4.34 1.09
N GLY A 91 -2.54 -3.92 2.34
CA GLY A 91 -3.50 -4.59 3.22
C GLY A 91 -4.93 -4.59 2.70
N VAL A 92 -5.37 -3.50 2.08
CA VAL A 92 -6.70 -3.40 1.46
C VAL A 92 -6.82 -4.31 0.24
N LEU A 93 -5.82 -4.33 -0.64
CA LEU A 93 -5.84 -5.18 -1.84
C LEU A 93 -5.89 -6.66 -1.47
N ILE A 94 -5.14 -7.10 -0.47
CA ILE A 94 -5.17 -8.48 0.02
C ILE A 94 -6.54 -8.83 0.61
N ALA A 95 -7.14 -7.90 1.36
CA ALA A 95 -8.49 -8.10 1.87
C ALA A 95 -9.55 -8.18 0.76
N LEU A 96 -9.37 -7.40 -0.33
CA LEU A 96 -10.23 -7.45 -1.50
C LEU A 96 -10.04 -8.75 -2.30
N GLN A 97 -8.80 -9.22 -2.49
CA GLN A 97 -8.51 -10.52 -3.10
C GLN A 97 -9.20 -11.65 -2.32
N PHE A 98 -9.09 -11.64 -0.99
CA PHE A 98 -9.76 -12.61 -0.13
C PHE A 98 -11.28 -12.57 -0.26
N ARG A 99 -11.89 -11.38 -0.27
CA ARG A 99 -13.35 -11.21 -0.37
C ARG A 99 -13.90 -11.60 -1.74
N ASN A 100 -13.17 -11.28 -2.80
CA ASN A 100 -13.60 -11.52 -4.17
C ASN A 100 -13.16 -12.90 -4.69
N LYS A 101 -12.43 -13.69 -3.87
CA LYS A 101 -11.82 -14.97 -4.27
C LYS A 101 -11.02 -14.83 -5.57
N ALA A 102 -10.32 -13.70 -5.70
CA ALA A 102 -9.48 -13.42 -6.86
C ALA A 102 -8.14 -14.13 -6.64
N GLU A 103 -8.13 -15.45 -6.89
CA GLU A 103 -6.92 -16.27 -6.94
C GLU A 103 -6.39 -16.32 -8.39
N GLU A 104 -5.08 -16.52 -8.54
CA GLU A 104 -4.51 -16.77 -9.87
C GLU A 104 -5.15 -18.01 -10.51
N GLY A 105 -5.49 -17.90 -11.79
CA GLY A 105 -6.07 -19.00 -12.54
C GLY A 105 -5.07 -20.13 -12.73
N LYS A 106 -5.33 -21.28 -12.12
CA LYS A 106 -4.51 -22.49 -12.30
C LYS A 106 -4.89 -23.20 -13.60
N LEU A 107 -3.91 -23.49 -14.46
CA LEU A 107 -4.13 -24.28 -15.67
C LEU A 107 -4.28 -25.77 -15.31
N VAL A 108 -5.15 -26.48 -16.03
CA VAL A 108 -5.54 -27.87 -15.71
C VAL A 108 -4.41 -28.91 -15.87
N SER A 109 -3.22 -28.48 -16.32
CA SER A 109 -2.12 -29.35 -16.76
C SER A 109 -1.16 -29.82 -15.67
N ASP A 110 -1.22 -29.29 -14.44
CA ASP A 110 -0.31 -29.66 -13.34
C ASP A 110 -0.92 -30.72 -12.39
N ARG A 111 -1.35 -31.86 -12.94
CA ARG A 111 -1.75 -33.05 -12.16
C ARG A 111 -0.76 -34.19 -12.34
#